data_AF-A0A967IFX0-F1
#
_entry.id   AF-A0A967IFX0-F1
#
_cell.length_a   1.000
_cell.length_b   1.000
_cell.length_c   1.000
_cell.angle_alpha   90.00
_cell.angle_beta   90.00
_cell.angle_gamma   90.00
#
_symmetry.space_group_name_H-M   'P 1'
#
loop_
_entity.id
_entity.type
_entity.pdbx_description
1 polymer ?
#
loop_
_entity_poly.entity_id
_entity_poly.type
_entity_poly.pdbx_seq_one_letter_code
_entity_poly.pdbx_strand_id
1 'polypeptide(L)'
;MFLDPSGARYPFLVPGHETVRGDLVYLRDDCREETLADLDQLEGYDRRNDTGLYLRRRRQVGTDSGETVTAWVYIWNGPWTETVKIISGDFTAWRLNEAPEN
;
A
#
# COMPACT_ATOMS: atom_id res chain seq x y z
N MET A 1 10.40 0.60 -3.54
CA MET A 1 9.80 -0.32 -4.53
C MET A 1 10.59 -1.61 -4.60
N PHE A 2 9.95 -2.75 -4.81
CA PHE A 2 10.62 -4.04 -5.09
C PHE A 2 10.38 -4.46 -6.55
N LEU A 3 11.23 -5.35 -7.06
CA LEU A 3 11.08 -5.96 -8.38
C LEU A 3 10.45 -7.34 -8.22
N ASP A 4 9.40 -7.63 -8.98
CA ASP A 4 8.90 -9.01 -9.09
C ASP A 4 9.78 -9.84 -10.05
N PRO A 5 9.56 -11.16 -10.16
CA PRO A 5 10.33 -12.01 -11.08
C PRO A 5 10.22 -11.63 -12.56
N SER A 6 9.21 -10.84 -12.96
CA SER A 6 9.06 -10.32 -14.32
C SER A 6 9.84 -9.02 -14.57
N GLY A 7 10.43 -8.44 -13.52
CA GLY A 7 11.11 -7.15 -13.57
C GLY A 7 10.17 -5.96 -13.38
N ALA A 8 8.89 -6.19 -13.05
CA ALA A 8 7.94 -5.12 -12.75
C ALA A 8 8.24 -4.50 -11.38
N ARG A 9 8.17 -3.17 -11.29
CA ARG A 9 8.39 -2.42 -10.05
C ARG A 9 7.07 -2.21 -9.32
N TYR A 10 6.99 -2.72 -8.10
CA TYR A 10 5.84 -2.52 -7.23
C TYR A 10 6.17 -1.61 -6.05
N PRO A 11 5.29 -0.64 -5.73
CA PRO A 11 5.47 0.21 -4.57
C PRO A 11 5.20 -0.58 -3.30
N PHE A 12 5.78 -0.12 -2.20
CA PHE A 12 5.47 -0.60 -0.87
C PHE A 12 5.60 0.55 0.12
N LEU A 13 4.82 0.48 1.19
CA LEU A 13 4.82 1.50 2.24
C LEU A 13 5.64 1.02 3.44
N VAL A 14 6.49 1.91 3.98
CA VAL A 14 7.20 1.71 5.25
C VAL A 14 6.80 2.80 6.25
N PRO A 15 6.90 2.57 7.56
CA PRO A 15 6.67 3.62 8.56
C PRO A 15 7.61 4.82 8.36
N GLY A 16 7.06 6.02 8.48
CA GLY A 16 7.80 7.28 8.33
C GLY A 16 6.92 8.49 8.68
N HIS A 17 7.46 9.69 8.45
CA HIS A 17 6.78 10.96 8.76
C HIS A 17 6.33 11.73 7.52
N GLU A 18 6.46 11.13 6.34
CA GLU A 18 6.13 11.79 5.07
C GLU A 18 4.70 11.47 4.64
N THR A 19 4.21 12.23 3.68
CA THR A 19 2.86 12.04 3.13
C THR A 19 2.91 11.09 1.94
N VAL A 20 1.94 10.19 1.88
CA VAL A 20 1.73 9.27 0.75
C VAL A 20 0.34 9.51 0.18
N ARG A 21 0.25 9.67 -1.14
CA ARG A 21 -1.00 9.81 -1.87
C ARG A 21 -1.47 8.44 -2.37
N GLY A 22 -2.77 8.23 -2.27
CA GLY A 22 -3.42 7.02 -2.77
C GLY A 22 -4.93 7.20 -2.76
N ASP A 23 -5.62 6.17 -3.21
CA ASP A 23 -7.08 6.16 -3.31
C ASP A 23 -7.71 5.52 -2.07
N LEU A 24 -8.81 6.11 -1.60
CA LEU A 24 -9.63 5.53 -0.54
C LEU A 24 -10.72 4.66 -1.15
N VAL A 25 -10.66 3.35 -0.89
CA VAL A 25 -11.63 2.37 -1.41
C VAL A 25 -12.58 1.94 -0.30
N TYR A 26 -13.88 1.99 -0.58
CA TYR A 26 -14.93 1.54 0.33
C TYR A 26 -15.42 0.16 -0.06
N LEU A 27 -15.39 -0.77 0.89
CA LEU A 27 -15.93 -2.11 0.69
C LEU A 27 -17.43 -2.12 1.02
N ARG A 28 -18.21 -2.84 0.21
CA ARG A 28 -19.62 -3.07 0.52
C ARG A 28 -19.74 -3.91 1.79
N ASP A 29 -20.77 -3.61 2.58
CA ASP A 29 -20.97 -4.24 3.89
C ASP A 29 -21.18 -5.75 3.79
N ASP A 30 -21.83 -6.22 2.72
CA ASP A 30 -22.22 -7.62 2.53
C ASP A 30 -21.05 -8.53 2.11
N CYS A 31 -19.98 -7.99 1.53
CA CYS A 31 -18.79 -8.76 1.17
C CYS A 31 -17.52 -8.31 1.92
N ARG A 32 -17.64 -7.41 2.91
CA ARG A 32 -16.50 -6.78 3.59
C ARG A 32 -15.49 -7.77 4.14
N GLU A 33 -15.95 -8.78 4.88
CA GLU A 33 -15.07 -9.77 5.53
C GLU A 33 -14.38 -10.69 4.52
N GLU A 34 -15.11 -11.11 3.48
CA GLU A 34 -14.56 -11.94 2.39
C GLU A 34 -13.51 -11.16 1.60
N THR A 35 -13.84 -9.93 1.18
CA THR A 35 -12.89 -9.08 0.46
C THR A 35 -11.66 -8.75 1.31
N LEU A 36 -11.81 -8.52 2.62
CA LEU A 36 -10.66 -8.33 3.51
C LEU A 36 -9.80 -9.59 3.64
N ALA A 37 -10.39 -10.77 3.63
CA ALA A 37 -9.63 -12.03 3.66
C ALA A 37 -8.87 -12.27 2.35
N ASP A 38 -9.49 -11.95 1.21
CA ASP A 38 -8.84 -12.04 -0.10
C ASP A 38 -7.67 -11.03 -0.22
N LEU A 39 -7.86 -9.81 0.28
CA LEU A 39 -6.78 -8.82 0.37
C LEU A 39 -5.66 -9.29 1.30
N ASP A 40 -5.98 -9.88 2.46
CA ASP A 40 -4.98 -10.45 3.36
C ASP A 40 -4.17 -11.56 2.67
N GLN A 41 -4.83 -12.41 1.86
CA GLN A 41 -4.14 -13.43 1.08
C GLN A 41 -3.23 -12.83 0.01
N LEU A 42 -3.74 -11.84 -0.75
CA LEU A 42 -2.99 -11.16 -1.80
C LEU A 42 -1.73 -10.48 -1.26
N GLU A 43 -1.85 -9.83 -0.11
CA GLU A 43 -0.77 -9.09 0.57
C GLU A 43 0.08 -9.99 1.47
N GLY A 44 -0.21 -11.29 1.54
CA GLY A 44 0.51 -12.27 2.34
C GLY A 44 0.46 -11.99 3.84
N TYR A 45 -0.62 -11.38 4.34
CA TYR A 45 -0.85 -11.08 5.75
C TYR A 45 -1.56 -12.24 6.47
N ASP A 46 -0.96 -12.75 7.55
CA ASP A 46 -1.58 -13.73 8.44
C ASP A 46 -2.21 -13.03 9.64
N ARG A 47 -3.54 -12.88 9.58
CA ARG A 47 -4.35 -12.28 10.66
C ARG A 47 -4.31 -13.03 11.99
N ARG A 48 -3.95 -14.32 12.02
CA ARG A 48 -3.95 -15.12 13.26
C ARG A 48 -2.75 -14.80 14.13
N ASN A 49 -1.61 -14.57 13.49
CA ASN A 49 -0.34 -14.34 14.16
C ASN A 49 0.14 -12.89 14.04
N ASP A 50 -0.56 -12.06 13.26
CA ASP A 50 -0.15 -10.69 12.91
C ASP A 50 1.24 -10.63 12.28
N THR A 51 1.49 -11.55 11.34
CA THR A 51 2.75 -11.70 10.60
C THR A 51 2.47 -11.69 9.10
N GLY A 52 3.52 -11.76 8.27
CA GLY A 52 3.36 -11.82 6.82
C GLY A 52 4.31 -10.91 6.05
N LEU A 53 4.09 -10.83 4.75
CA LEU A 53 4.83 -9.95 3.83
C LEU A 53 4.51 -8.47 4.09
N TYR A 54 3.22 -8.18 4.25
CA TYR A 54 2.71 -6.92 4.74
C TYR A 54 1.95 -7.11 6.05
N LEU A 55 1.86 -6.05 6.85
CA LEU A 55 1.07 -5.96 8.06
C LEU A 55 -0.13 -5.04 7.83
N ARG A 56 -1.34 -5.55 8.07
CA ARG A 56 -2.55 -4.74 8.00
C ARG A 56 -2.69 -3.85 9.24
N ARG A 57 -2.83 -2.55 9.06
CA ARG A 57 -2.91 -1.56 10.14
C ARG A 57 -4.02 -0.56 9.89
N ARG A 58 -4.72 -0.14 10.96
CA ARG A 58 -5.61 1.02 10.89
C ARG A 58 -4.78 2.30 10.94
N ARG A 59 -5.09 3.24 10.06
CA ARG A 59 -4.49 4.58 10.01
C ARG A 59 -5.58 5.61 9.82
N GLN A 60 -5.40 6.76 10.46
CA GLN A 60 -6.15 7.96 10.11
C GLN A 60 -5.55 8.53 8.82
N VAL A 61 -6.39 8.81 7.85
CA VAL A 61 -6.00 9.40 6.55
C VAL A 61 -6.83 10.65 6.32
N GLY A 62 -6.19 11.69 5.78
CA GLY A 62 -6.86 12.90 5.33
C GLY A 62 -7.33 12.73 3.89
N THR A 63 -8.51 13.27 3.57
CA THR A 63 -9.02 13.37 2.19
C THR A 63 -8.77 14.77 1.64
N ASP A 64 -8.82 14.92 0.31
CA ASP A 64 -8.73 16.24 -0.34
C ASP A 64 -9.93 17.16 0.01
N SER A 65 -11.03 16.60 0.53
CA SER A 65 -12.15 17.37 1.09
C SER A 65 -11.90 17.87 2.53
N GLY A 66 -10.77 17.51 3.15
CA GLY A 66 -10.40 17.89 4.52
C GLY A 66 -10.97 16.98 5.61
N GLU A 67 -11.62 15.87 5.25
CA GLU A 67 -12.12 14.89 6.21
C GLU A 67 -11.00 13.99 6.71
N THR A 68 -11.16 13.45 7.92
CA THR A 68 -10.27 12.40 8.46
C THR A 68 -11.04 11.10 8.60
N VAL A 69 -10.56 10.06 7.93
CA VAL A 69 -11.19 8.73 7.91
C VAL A 69 -10.23 7.69 8.47
N THR A 70 -10.74 6.67 9.15
CA THR A 70 -9.92 5.51 9.55
C THR A 70 -9.98 4.46 8.45
N ALA A 71 -8.84 4.12 7.86
CA ALA A 71 -8.71 3.15 6.79
C ALA A 71 -7.72 2.03 7.16
N TRP A 72 -7.89 0.87 6.51
CA TRP A 72 -6.88 -0.19 6.54
C TRP A 72 -5.77 0.13 5.55
N VAL A 73 -4.52 -0.10 5.96
CA VAL A 73 -3.31 0.09 5.15
C VAL A 73 -2.40 -1.11 5.36
N TYR A 74 -1.82 -1.62 4.28
CA TYR A 74 -0.82 -2.69 4.31
C TYR A 74 0.58 -2.09 4.33
N ILE A 75 1.36 -2.41 5.36
CA ILE A 75 2.70 -1.87 5.59
C ILE A 75 3.73 -2.97 5.41
N TRP A 76 4.77 -2.73 4.63
CA TRP A 76 5.83 -3.70 4.36
C TRP A 76 6.51 -4.17 5.65
N ASN A 77 6.70 -5.49 5.76
CA ASN A 77 7.26 -6.15 6.94
C ASN A 77 8.62 -6.83 6.68
N GLY A 78 9.17 -6.66 5.48
CA GLY A 78 10.49 -7.18 5.12
C GLY A 78 11.61 -6.14 5.26
N PRO A 79 12.86 -6.52 4.97
CA PRO A 79 13.93 -5.54 4.73
C PRO A 79 13.67 -4.75 3.43
N TRP A 80 14.22 -3.55 3.29
CA TRP A 80 14.06 -2.70 2.09
C TRP A 80 15.36 -2.03 1.63
N THR A 81 16.47 -2.76 1.68
CA THR A 81 17.76 -2.33 1.10
C THR A 81 17.65 -2.19 -0.42
N GLU A 82 18.43 -1.27 -1.00
CA GLU A 82 18.53 -1.08 -2.47
C GLU A 82 17.23 -0.65 -3.16
N THR A 83 16.38 0.10 -2.45
CA THR A 83 15.10 0.57 -2.98
C THR A 83 15.12 2.05 -3.35
N VAL A 84 14.36 2.41 -4.39
CA VAL A 84 14.12 3.80 -4.76
C VAL A 84 12.97 4.34 -3.90
N LYS A 85 13.22 5.46 -3.21
CA LYS A 85 12.21 6.22 -2.49
C LYS A 85 11.46 7.14 -3.46
N ILE A 86 10.14 7.09 -3.42
CA ILE A 86 9.27 8.00 -4.17
C ILE A 86 9.12 9.27 -3.34
N ILE A 87 9.88 10.32 -3.67
CA ILE A 87 9.95 11.56 -2.88
C ILE A 87 8.60 12.29 -2.82
N SER A 88 7.82 12.25 -3.91
CA SER A 88 6.50 12.88 -3.96
C SER A 88 5.46 12.17 -3.07
N GLY A 89 5.73 10.92 -2.65
CA GLY A 89 4.74 10.05 -2.03
C GLY A 89 3.62 9.61 -2.99
N ASP A 90 3.74 9.90 -4.29
CA ASP A 90 2.72 9.61 -5.31
C ASP A 90 3.30 8.65 -6.35
N PHE A 91 2.92 7.37 -6.23
CA PHE A 91 3.39 6.32 -7.13
C PHE A 91 2.88 6.50 -8.55
N THR A 92 1.65 6.96 -8.73
CA THR A 92 1.06 7.15 -10.07
C THR A 92 1.81 8.24 -10.82
N ALA A 93 2.05 9.38 -10.17
CA ALA A 93 2.83 10.47 -10.74
C ALA A 93 4.28 10.05 -11.02
N TRP A 94 4.91 9.31 -10.09
CA TRP A 94 6.27 8.80 -10.30
C TRP A 94 6.34 7.86 -11.50
N ARG A 95 5.41 6.89 -11.60
CA ARG A 95 5.38 5.90 -12.68
C ARG A 95 5.19 6.53 -14.05
N LEU A 96 4.36 7.56 -14.16
CA LEU A 96 4.14 8.29 -15.42
C LEU A 96 5.37 9.08 -15.86
N ASN A 97 6.15 9.60 -14.92
CA ASN A 97 7.37 10.35 -15.22
C ASN A 97 8.60 9.45 -15.46
N GLU A 98 8.59 8.21 -14.96
CA GLU A 98 9.66 7.21 -15.16
C GLU A 98 9.42 6.27 -16.34
N ALA A 99 8.28 6.35 -17.03
CA ALA A 99 8.06 5.64 -18.29
C ALA A 99 8.64 6.47 -19.45
N PRO A 100 9.84 6.16 -19.99
CA PRO A 100 10.06 6.48 -21.39
C PRO A 100 9.00 5.73 -22.20
N GLU A 101 8.35 6.42 -23.13
CA GLU A 101 7.54 5.78 -24.17
C GLU A 101 8.37 4.63 -24.79
N ASN A 102 7.78 3.43 -24.82
CA ASN A 102 8.24 2.38 -25.71
C ASN A 102 7.68 2.66 -27.11
#